data_AF-A0A1C5KN85-F1
#
_entry.id   AF-A0A1C5KN85-F1
#
_cell.length_a   1.000
_cell.length_b   1.000
_cell.length_c   1.000
_cell.angle_alpha   90.00
_cell.angle_beta   90.00
_cell.angle_gamma   90.00
#
_symmetry.space_group_name_H-M   'P 1'
#
loop_
_entity.id
_entity.type
_entity.pdbx_description
1 polymer ?
#
loop_
_entity_poly.entity_id
_entity_poly.type
_entity_poly.pdbx_seq_one_letter_code
_entity_poly.pdbx_strand_id
1 'polypeptide(L)' 'MAHCKECGRSLTKDEIALHKKIYNRGAEEFFCIDCSSRYLDVSVDLLRQKIVEFKKMGCTLFEA' A
#
# COMPACT_ATOMS: atom_id res chain seq x y z
N MET A 1 -7.75 -11.75 -6.45
CA MET A 1 -7.91 -10.51 -5.65
C MET A 1 -7.11 -10.68 -4.38
N ALA A 2 -6.28 -9.72 -3.99
CA ALA A 2 -5.55 -9.81 -2.73
C ALA A 2 -6.38 -9.23 -1.59
N HIS A 3 -6.20 -9.76 -0.38
CA HIS A 3 -6.92 -9.33 0.81
C HIS A 3 -5.95 -8.83 1.87
N CYS A 4 -6.39 -7.87 2.69
CA CYS A 4 -5.63 -7.39 3.82
C CYS A 4 -5.41 -8.54 4.81
N LYS A 5 -4.16 -8.80 5.19
CA LYS A 5 -3.84 -9.87 6.15
C LYS A 5 -4.38 -9.64 7.56
N GLU A 6 -4.71 -8.39 7.90
CA GLU A 6 -5.21 -8.03 9.23
C GLU A 6 -6.74 -7.96 9.30
N CYS A 7 -7.38 -7.28 8.34
CA CYS A 7 -8.82 -7.06 8.36
C CYS A 7 -9.61 -7.82 7.30
N GLY A 8 -8.96 -8.60 6.44
CA GLY A 8 -9.60 -9.40 5.38
C GLY A 8 -10.19 -8.60 4.20
N ARG A 9 -10.15 -7.27 4.26
CA ARG A 9 -10.70 -6.39 3.22
C ARG A 9 -9.99 -6.60 1.88
N SER A 10 -10.75 -6.60 0.78
CA SER A 10 -10.21 -6.60 -0.59
C SER A 10 -9.31 -5.39 -0.85
N LEU A 11 -8.13 -5.64 -1.40
CA LEU A 11 -7.12 -4.63 -1.66
C LEU A 11 -7.14 -4.15 -3.10
N THR A 12 -6.82 -2.88 -3.27
CA THR A 12 -6.54 -2.27 -4.58
C THR A 12 -5.10 -2.53 -5.01
N LYS A 13 -4.81 -2.42 -6.32
CA LYS A 13 -3.44 -2.49 -6.85
C LYS A 13 -2.52 -1.47 -6.15
N ASP A 14 -3.04 -0.28 -5.86
CA ASP A 14 -2.29 0.78 -5.18
C ASP A 14 -1.89 0.40 -3.75
N GLU A 15 -2.78 -0.24 -2.99
CA GLU A 15 -2.46 -0.70 -1.62
C GLU A 15 -1.41 -1.81 -1.65
N ILE A 16 -1.51 -2.75 -2.59
CA ILE A 16 -0.51 -3.81 -2.78
C ILE A 16 0.84 -3.20 -3.16
N ALA A 17 0.86 -2.25 -4.09
CA ALA A 17 2.07 -1.56 -4.52
C ALA A 17 2.69 -0.73 -3.39
N LEU A 18 1.86 -0.04 -2.61
CA LEU A 18 2.26 0.70 -1.42
C LEU A 18 2.90 -0.23 -0.39
N HIS A 19 2.26 -1.36 -0.08
CA HIS A 19 2.81 -2.32 0.86
C HIS A 19 4.16 -2.86 0.36
N LYS A 20 4.26 -3.21 -0.93
CA LYS A 20 5.51 -3.63 -1.55
C LYS A 20 6.60 -2.57 -1.50
N LYS A 21 6.23 -1.30 -1.62
CA LYS A 21 7.16 -0.17 -1.61
C LYS A 21 7.67 0.17 -0.21
N ILE A 22 6.80 0.11 0.80
CA ILE A 22 7.12 0.51 2.18
C ILE A 22 7.75 -0.63 2.98
N TYR A 23 7.19 -1.84 2.88
CA TYR A 23 7.60 -2.97 3.73
C TYR A 23 8.59 -3.89 3.03
N ASN A 24 8.17 -4.51 1.93
CA ASN A 24 9.00 -5.46 1.19
C ASN A 24 8.46 -5.69 -0.23
N ARG A 25 9.30 -5.49 -1.25
CA ARG A 25 8.92 -5.66 -2.66
C ARG A 25 8.47 -7.10 -2.98
N GLY A 26 9.00 -8.08 -2.26
CA GLY A 26 8.67 -9.50 -2.40
C GLY A 26 7.56 -9.99 -1.46
N ALA A 27 6.81 -9.10 -0.81
CA ALA A 27 5.71 -9.51 0.06
C ALA A 27 4.63 -10.29 -0.71
N GLU A 28 4.15 -11.39 -0.10
CA GLU A 28 3.02 -12.20 -0.59
C GLU A 28 1.71 -11.87 0.14
N GLU A 29 1.83 -11.27 1.33
CA GLU A 29 0.72 -10.73 2.11
C GLU A 29 0.80 -9.21 2.17
N PHE A 30 -0.34 -8.54 2.25
CA PHE A 30 -0.40 -7.08 2.18
C PHE A 30 -1.35 -6.52 3.24
N PHE A 31 -1.09 -5.28 3.65
CA PHE A 31 -2.03 -4.49 4.45
C PHE A 31 -2.85 -3.56 3.56
N CYS A 32 -4.10 -3.29 3.95
CA CYS A 32 -4.84 -2.17 3.41
C CYS A 32 -4.27 -0.84 3.92
N ILE A 33 -4.69 0.27 3.32
CA ILE A 33 -4.18 1.57 3.70
C ILE A 33 -4.51 1.94 5.16
N ASP A 34 -5.68 1.54 5.67
CA ASP A 34 -6.08 1.74 7.07
C ASP A 34 -5.19 0.96 8.04
N CYS A 35 -4.99 -0.33 7.79
CA CYS A 35 -4.12 -1.18 8.62
C CYS A 35 -2.66 -0.71 8.54
N SER A 36 -2.21 -0.28 7.36
CA SER A 36 -0.87 0.29 7.19
C SER A 36 -0.71 1.60 7.97
N SER A 37 -1.75 2.43 8.00
CA SER A 37 -1.74 3.69 8.76
C SER A 37 -1.64 3.42 10.26
N ARG A 38 -2.41 2.46 10.79
CA ARG A 38 -2.36 2.05 12.19
C ARG A 38 -1.01 1.42 12.55
N TYR A 39 -0.47 0.57 11.69
CA TYR A 39 0.80 -0.11 11.93
C TYR A 39 1.99 0.86 11.96
N LEU A 40 2.00 1.84 11.04
CA LEU A 40 3.07 2.83 10.94
C LEU A 40 2.85 4.05 11.85
N ASP A 41 1.73 4.10 12.58
CA ASP A 41 1.27 5.24 13.38
C ASP A 41 1.25 6.55 12.57
N VAL A 42 0.69 6.49 11.35
CA VAL A 42 0.53 7.64 10.45
C VAL A 42 -0.90 7.79 9.97
N SER A 43 -1.24 9.00 9.52
CA SER A 43 -2.54 9.27 8.91
C SER A 43 -2.68 8.59 7.54
N VAL A 44 -3.89 8.13 7.23
CA VAL A 44 -4.24 7.55 5.91
C VAL A 44 -3.94 8.54 4.78
N ASP A 45 -4.16 9.84 4.98
CA ASP A 45 -3.85 10.88 4.00
C ASP A 45 -2.37 10.94 3.62
N LEU A 46 -1.46 10.74 4.59
CA LEU A 46 -0.03 10.70 4.31
C LEU A 46 0.32 9.54 3.37
N LEU A 47 -0.27 8.37 3.60
CA LEU A 47 -0.08 7.21 2.73
C LEU A 47 -0.66 7.44 1.35
N ARG A 48 -1.81 8.12 1.23
CA ARG A 48 -2.39 8.51 -0.06
C ARG A 48 -1.48 9.47 -0.82
N GLN A 49 -0.92 10.47 -0.14
CA GLN A 49 0.06 11.37 -0.73
C GLN A 49 1.28 10.61 -1.22
N LYS A 50 1.80 9.65 -0.43
CA LYS A 50 2.93 8.80 -0.83
C LYS A 50 2.63 8.00 -2.10
N ILE A 51 1.43 7.42 -2.23
CA ILE A 51 1.00 6.75 -3.47
C ILE A 51 1.11 7.70 -4.68
N VAL A 52 0.58 8.92 -4.56
CA VAL A 52 0.62 9.92 -5.63
C VAL A 52 2.06 10.33 -5.95
N GLU A 53 2.91 10.54 -4.93
CA GLU A 53 4.33 10.83 -5.11
C GLU A 53 5.04 9.68 -5.84
N PHE A 54 4.82 8.43 -5.44
CA PHE A 54 5.43 7.26 -6.10
C PHE A 54 4.99 7.13 -7.56
N LYS A 55 3.73 7.41 -7.87
CA LYS A 55 3.22 7.46 -9.25
C LYS A 55 3.91 8.56 -10.06
N LYS A 56 4.01 9.77 -9.50
CA LYS A 56 4.69 10.90 -10.17
C LYS A 56 6.18 10.66 -10.41
N MET A 57 6.83 9.94 -9.51
CA MET A 57 8.23 9.54 -9.66
C MET A 57 8.45 8.40 -10.68
N GLY A 58 7.39 7.90 -11.33
CA GLY A 58 7.49 6.81 -12.31
C GLY A 58 7.78 5.46 -11.66
N CYS A 59 7.27 5.20 -10.45
CA CYS A 59 7.48 3.91 -9.81
C CYS A 59 6.68 2.81 -10.53
N THR A 60 7.40 1.90 -11.19
CA THR A 60 6.84 0.78 -11.97
C THR A 60 5.95 -0.18 -11.17
N LEU A 61 6.01 -0.13 -9.83
CA LEU A 61 5.12 -0.88 -8.95
C LEU A 61 3.66 -0.38 -8.98
N PHE A 62 3.46 0.90 -9.33
CA PHE A 62 2.16 1.56 -9.39
C PHE A 62 1.67 1.77 -10.82
N GLU A 63 2.42 1.29 -11.82
CA GLU A 63 1.98 1.27 -13.20
C GLU A 63 0.99 0.12 -13.41
N ALA A 64 -0.10 0.40 -14.13
CA ALA A 64 -1.30 -0.43 -14.21
C ALA A 64 -1.18 -1.59 -15.21
#